data_AF-A0A290WRT2-F1
#
_entry.id   AF-A0A290WRT2-F1
#
_cell.length_a   1.000
_cell.length_b   1.000
_cell.length_c   1.000
_cell.angle_alpha   90.00
_cell.angle_beta   90.00
_cell.angle_gamma   90.00
#
_symmetry.space_group_name_H-M   'P 1'
#
loop_
_entity.id
_entity.type
_entity.pdbx_description
1 polymer ?
#
loop_
_entity_poly.entity_id
_entity_poly.type
_entity_poly.pdbx_seq_one_letter_code
_entity_poly.pdbx_strand_id
1 'polypeptide(L)'
;MTAAVRRLMPLTLVSGGRAAGREAAIAQALAPDEPAAVILEGLADGNAILADLAGQASPSPPFPLQLLRIAPGCLCCSGNLVLRVTLNRLLRHPPARLFISLADATHIEQLRAWLTASPYDVLLALQADIVLS
;
A
#
# COMPACT_ATOMS: atom_id res chain seq x y z
N MET A 1 -21.81 8.36 24.84
CA MET A 1 -20.63 8.72 24.00
C MET A 1 -19.85 7.45 23.73
N THR A 2 -20.16 6.75 22.64
CA THR A 2 -19.40 5.56 22.22
C THR A 2 -18.09 6.03 21.61
N ALA A 3 -16.97 5.81 22.30
CA ALA A 3 -15.65 5.98 21.72
C ALA A 3 -15.59 5.08 20.47
N ALA A 4 -15.48 5.70 19.29
CA ALA A 4 -15.22 4.96 18.07
C ALA A 4 -13.90 4.21 18.27
N VAL A 5 -13.96 2.88 18.36
CA VAL A 5 -12.78 2.03 18.36
C VAL A 5 -12.06 2.34 17.05
N ARG A 6 -10.94 3.07 17.12
CA ARG A 6 -10.07 3.25 15.97
C ARG A 6 -9.56 1.87 15.59
N ARG A 7 -10.13 1.29 14.54
CA ARG A 7 -9.59 0.06 13.95
C ARG A 7 -8.26 0.42 13.29
N LEU A 8 -7.24 -0.35 13.64
CA LEU A 8 -5.95 -0.28 12.95
C LEU A 8 -6.17 -0.63 11.48
N MET A 9 -5.63 0.19 10.58
CA MET A 9 -5.70 -0.04 9.15
C MET A 9 -4.79 -1.23 8.79
N PRO A 10 -5.32 -2.34 8.24
CA PRO A 10 -4.51 -3.45 7.81
C PRO A 10 -3.52 -3.02 6.72
N LEU A 11 -2.26 -3.34 6.94
CA LEU A 11 -1.16 -3.06 6.01
C LEU A 11 -0.49 -4.37 5.58
N THR A 12 -0.43 -4.61 4.27
CA THR A 12 0.29 -5.73 3.69
C THR A 12 1.49 -5.23 2.88
N LEU A 13 2.68 -5.76 3.17
CA LEU A 13 3.86 -5.55 2.34
C LEU A 13 3.89 -6.58 1.21
N VAL A 14 4.23 -6.13 -0.01
CA VAL A 14 4.32 -6.97 -1.19
C VAL A 14 5.72 -6.83 -1.79
N SER A 15 6.42 -7.94 -1.99
CA SER A 15 7.81 -7.92 -2.45
C SER A 15 8.15 -9.12 -3.34
N GLY A 16 9.31 -9.06 -3.99
CA GLY A 16 9.75 -10.10 -4.92
C GLY A 16 9.13 -9.99 -6.32
N GLY A 17 9.54 -10.90 -7.20
CA GLY A 17 9.07 -10.98 -8.59
C GLY A 17 9.25 -9.69 -9.42
N ARG A 18 8.58 -9.64 -10.59
CA ARG A 18 8.46 -8.45 -11.45
C ARG A 18 7.32 -7.53 -10.97
N ALA A 19 7.31 -6.26 -11.39
CA ALA A 19 6.28 -5.31 -10.97
C ALA A 19 4.87 -5.79 -11.38
N ALA A 20 4.72 -6.35 -12.59
CA ALA A 20 3.46 -6.93 -13.03
C ALA A 20 2.95 -8.07 -12.12
N GLY A 21 3.86 -8.89 -11.59
CA GLY A 21 3.51 -9.97 -10.65
C GLY A 21 2.98 -9.41 -9.33
N ARG A 22 3.64 -8.38 -8.78
CA ARG A 22 3.20 -7.72 -7.54
C ARG A 22 1.84 -7.04 -7.72
N GLU A 23 1.65 -6.34 -8.82
CA GLU A 23 0.36 -5.70 -9.13
C GLU A 23 -0.75 -6.75 -9.29
N ALA A 24 -0.50 -7.88 -9.95
CA ALA A 24 -1.47 -8.97 -10.08
C ALA A 24 -1.77 -9.66 -8.73
N ALA A 25 -0.78 -9.82 -7.86
CA ALA A 25 -0.99 -10.39 -6.53
C ALA A 25 -1.82 -9.45 -5.65
N ILE A 26 -1.58 -8.14 -5.72
CA ILE A 26 -2.39 -7.13 -5.05
C ILE A 26 -3.82 -7.16 -5.60
N ALA A 27 -3.99 -7.17 -6.92
CA ALA A 27 -5.31 -7.22 -7.55
C ALA A 27 -6.16 -8.42 -7.08
N GLN A 28 -5.53 -9.58 -6.86
CA GLN A 28 -6.20 -10.76 -6.30
C GLN A 28 -6.50 -10.65 -4.80
N ALA A 29 -5.71 -9.87 -4.07
CA ALA A 29 -5.88 -9.64 -2.63
C ALA A 29 -6.84 -8.48 -2.30
N LEU A 30 -7.17 -7.64 -3.29
CA LEU A 30 -8.17 -6.59 -3.18
C LEU A 30 -9.55 -7.23 -2.99
N ALA A 31 -10.24 -6.83 -1.93
CA ALA A 31 -11.65 -7.10 -1.85
C ALA A 31 -12.38 -6.14 -2.81
N PRO A 32 -13.42 -6.60 -3.53
CA PRO A 32 -14.49 -5.69 -3.89
C PRO A 32 -15.08 -5.15 -2.57
N ASP A 33 -16.04 -4.27 -2.51
CA ASP A 33 -16.67 -3.70 -1.31
C ASP A 33 -15.77 -2.98 -0.26
N GLU A 34 -14.43 -3.01 -0.36
CA GLU A 34 -13.52 -2.37 0.59
C GLU A 34 -12.66 -1.27 -0.06
N PRO A 35 -12.69 -0.02 0.44
CA PRO A 35 -11.80 1.03 -0.06
C PRO A 35 -10.35 0.68 0.28
N ALA A 36 -9.51 0.61 -0.75
CA ALA A 36 -8.12 0.23 -0.62
C ALA A 36 -7.20 1.30 -1.18
N ALA A 37 -6.00 1.38 -0.64
CA ALA A 37 -4.92 2.14 -1.24
C ALA A 37 -3.71 1.24 -1.51
N VAL A 38 -3.01 1.54 -2.59
CA VAL A 38 -1.83 0.81 -3.02
C VAL A 38 -0.72 1.82 -3.28
N ILE A 39 0.39 1.66 -2.55
CA ILE A 39 1.64 2.38 -2.78
C ILE A 39 2.57 1.45 -3.54
N LEU A 40 2.94 1.82 -4.78
CA LEU A 40 3.82 1.04 -5.64
C LEU A 40 5.18 1.74 -5.75
N GLU A 41 6.24 1.04 -5.38
CA GLU A 41 7.60 1.46 -5.70
C GLU A 41 7.96 1.08 -7.14
N GLY A 42 8.51 2.06 -7.86
CA GLY A 42 9.03 1.90 -9.20
C GLY A 42 8.05 2.26 -10.30
N LEU A 43 8.51 2.04 -11.53
CA LEU A 43 7.74 2.26 -12.75
C LEU A 43 6.84 1.05 -13.01
N ALA A 44 5.76 1.28 -13.76
CA ALA A 44 4.92 0.19 -14.25
C ALA A 44 5.67 -0.62 -15.32
N ASP A 45 5.58 -1.95 -15.27
CA ASP A 45 6.17 -2.86 -16.28
C ASP A 45 5.32 -2.92 -17.58
N GLY A 46 4.62 -1.83 -17.93
CA GLY A 46 3.73 -1.76 -19.10
C GLY A 46 2.39 -2.50 -18.95
N ASN A 47 2.22 -3.31 -17.90
CA ASN A 47 0.94 -3.95 -17.58
C ASN A 47 0.32 -3.24 -16.36
N ALA A 48 -0.68 -2.41 -16.61
CA ALA A 48 -1.23 -1.47 -15.64
C ALA A 48 -2.52 -2.00 -14.99
N ILE A 49 -2.55 -3.28 -14.60
CA ILE A 49 -3.73 -3.98 -14.06
C ILE A 49 -4.42 -3.15 -12.98
N LEU A 50 -3.66 -2.62 -12.03
CA LEU A 50 -4.21 -1.79 -10.95
C LEU A 50 -4.65 -0.41 -11.42
N ALA A 51 -4.01 0.17 -12.44
CA ALA A 51 -4.43 1.44 -13.03
C ALA A 51 -5.74 1.27 -13.81
N ASP A 52 -5.92 0.15 -14.50
CA ASP A 52 -7.17 -0.21 -15.17
C ASP A 52 -8.28 -0.45 -14.15
N LEU A 53 -8.00 -1.11 -13.02
CA LEU A 53 -8.96 -1.25 -11.92
C LEU A 53 -9.32 0.09 -11.27
N ALA A 54 -8.34 0.99 -11.09
CA ALA A 54 -8.59 2.34 -10.57
C ALA A 54 -9.32 3.24 -11.59
N GLY A 55 -9.10 3.00 -12.89
CA GLY A 55 -9.63 3.77 -14.01
C GLY A 55 -10.94 3.24 -14.59
N GLN A 56 -11.40 2.04 -14.18
CA GLN A 56 -12.72 1.49 -14.53
C GLN A 56 -13.83 2.33 -13.89
N ALA A 57 -14.10 3.44 -14.56
CA ALA A 57 -15.22 4.35 -14.38
C ALA A 57 -16.51 3.66 -14.84
N SER A 58 -17.10 2.84 -13.97
CA SER A 58 -18.56 2.86 -13.84
C SER A 58 -18.95 4.17 -13.11
N PRO A 59 -20.19 4.70 -13.21
CA PRO A 59 -20.58 6.01 -12.65
C PRO A 59 -20.33 6.18 -11.14
N SER A 60 -19.93 5.14 -10.46
CA SER A 60 -19.04 5.15 -9.30
C SER A 60 -18.28 3.83 -9.34
N PRO A 61 -16.95 3.77 -9.13
CA PRO A 61 -16.39 2.52 -8.67
C PRO A 61 -17.13 2.18 -7.37
N PRO A 62 -17.54 0.92 -7.13
CA PRO A 62 -18.33 0.62 -5.94
C PRO A 62 -17.57 0.93 -4.64
N PHE A 63 -16.26 1.19 -4.73
CA PHE A 63 -15.35 1.61 -3.64
C PHE A 63 -14.12 2.34 -4.24
N PRO A 64 -13.60 3.40 -3.60
CA PRO A 64 -12.45 4.13 -4.09
C PRO A 64 -11.14 3.32 -3.94
N LEU A 65 -10.49 3.01 -5.06
CA LEU A 65 -9.12 2.46 -5.10
C LEU A 65 -8.13 3.60 -5.34
N GLN A 66 -7.25 3.88 -4.37
CA GLN A 66 -6.23 4.92 -4.51
C GLN A 66 -4.87 4.31 -4.88
N LEU A 67 -4.39 4.60 -6.09
CA LEU A 67 -3.08 4.14 -6.56
C LEU A 67 -2.05 5.27 -6.46
N LEU A 68 -0.96 5.06 -5.71
CA LEU A 68 0.15 6.00 -5.57
C LEU A 68 1.43 5.33 -6.02
N ARG A 69 2.16 5.96 -6.96
CA ARG A 69 3.48 5.48 -7.40
C ARG A 69 4.58 6.35 -6.79
N ILE A 70 5.63 5.70 -6.29
CA ILE A 70 6.82 6.32 -5.72
C ILE A 70 8.03 5.82 -6.51
N ALA A 71 9.02 6.68 -6.76
CA ALA A 71 10.22 6.30 -7.52
C ALA A 71 11.04 5.19 -6.79
N PRO A 72 11.79 4.35 -7.53
CA PRO A 72 12.64 3.32 -6.93
C PRO A 72 13.61 3.89 -5.90
N GLY A 73 13.84 3.16 -4.81
CA GLY A 73 14.76 3.55 -3.74
C GLY A 73 14.20 4.63 -2.81
N CYS A 74 13.10 5.29 -3.15
CA CYS A 74 12.49 6.31 -2.29
C CYS A 74 11.76 5.74 -1.07
N LEU A 75 11.44 4.44 -1.07
CA LEU A 75 10.86 3.77 0.10
C LEU A 75 11.90 3.46 1.19
N CYS A 76 13.18 3.38 0.81
CA CYS A 76 14.28 2.92 1.67
C CYS A 76 15.41 3.97 1.83
N CYS A 77 15.36 5.11 1.12
CA CYS A 77 16.37 6.17 1.21
C CYS A 77 16.18 7.07 2.44
N SER A 78 17.16 7.94 2.71
CA SER A 78 17.26 8.85 3.88
C SER A 78 15.92 9.22 4.54
N GLY A 79 15.57 8.45 5.58
CA GLY A 79 14.45 8.72 6.48
C GLY A 79 13.05 8.40 5.94
N ASN A 80 12.94 7.63 4.85
CA ASN A 80 11.68 7.23 4.22
C ASN A 80 10.74 8.43 3.95
N LEU A 81 11.30 9.62 3.67
CA LEU A 81 10.54 10.89 3.69
C LEU A 81 9.34 10.87 2.73
N VAL A 82 9.55 10.35 1.51
CA VAL A 82 8.49 10.26 0.50
C VAL A 82 7.37 9.34 0.98
N LEU A 83 7.73 8.16 1.51
CA LEU A 83 6.76 7.23 2.08
C LEU A 83 6.03 7.85 3.29
N ARG A 84 6.76 8.55 4.17
CA ARG A 84 6.21 9.27 5.34
C ARG A 84 5.16 10.29 4.96
N VAL A 85 5.49 11.17 4.02
CA VAL A 85 4.56 12.20 3.54
C VAL A 85 3.37 11.53 2.85
N THR A 86 3.61 10.50 2.04
CA THR A 86 2.55 9.75 1.35
C THR A 86 1.58 9.10 2.34
N LEU A 87 2.10 8.39 3.34
CA LEU A 87 1.29 7.76 4.39
C LEU A 87 0.55 8.80 5.23
N ASN A 88 1.22 9.87 5.66
CA ASN A 88 0.56 10.93 6.45
C ASN A 88 -0.53 11.67 5.65
N ARG A 89 -0.41 11.75 4.33
CA ARG A 89 -1.47 12.28 3.45
C ARG A 89 -2.64 11.30 3.36
N LEU A 90 -2.35 10.02 3.18
CA LEU A 90 -3.33 8.94 3.08
C LEU A 90 -4.10 8.75 4.39
N LEU A 91 -3.42 8.81 5.53
CA LEU A 91 -4.03 8.70 6.87
C LEU A 91 -4.96 9.86 7.23
N ARG A 92 -4.99 10.96 6.46
CA ARG A 92 -6.02 12.01 6.62
C ARG A 92 -7.39 11.56 6.13
N HIS A 93 -7.42 10.65 5.16
CA HIS A 93 -8.62 9.99 4.65
C HIS A 93 -8.34 8.48 4.57
N PRO A 94 -8.26 7.80 5.74
CA PRO A 94 -7.73 6.45 5.80
C PRO A 94 -8.61 5.51 4.97
N PRO A 95 -8.03 4.73 4.05
CA PRO A 95 -8.73 3.63 3.41
C PRO A 95 -8.98 2.53 4.43
N ALA A 96 -9.81 1.56 4.08
CA ALA A 96 -10.04 0.41 4.92
C ALA A 96 -8.85 -0.56 4.87
N ARG A 97 -8.09 -0.61 3.75
CA ARG A 97 -6.87 -1.42 3.62
C ARG A 97 -5.75 -0.74 2.85
N LEU A 98 -4.50 -1.06 3.20
CA LEU A 98 -3.30 -0.53 2.55
C LEU A 98 -2.38 -1.67 2.07
N PHE A 99 -1.85 -1.52 0.85
CA PHE A 99 -0.78 -2.34 0.30
C PHE A 99 0.44 -1.49 -0.03
N ILE A 100 1.64 -1.94 0.32
CA ILE A 100 2.90 -1.32 -0.08
C ILE A 100 3.70 -2.35 -0.87
N SER A 101 3.84 -2.12 -2.17
CA SER A 101 4.68 -2.91 -3.05
C SER A 101 6.09 -2.32 -3.09
N LEU A 102 7.07 -3.14 -2.74
CA LEU A 102 8.48 -2.83 -2.86
C LEU A 102 9.07 -3.46 -4.12
N ALA A 103 9.78 -2.66 -4.90
CA ALA A 103 10.59 -3.15 -6.00
C ALA A 103 11.91 -3.76 -5.48
N ASP A 104 12.45 -3.18 -4.41
CA ASP A 104 13.64 -3.68 -3.73
C ASP A 104 13.33 -3.97 -2.25
N ALA A 105 13.45 -5.24 -1.87
CA ALA A 105 13.20 -5.70 -0.50
C ALA A 105 14.45 -5.73 0.39
N THR A 106 15.59 -5.21 -0.08
CA THR A 106 16.87 -5.26 0.67
C THR A 106 16.75 -4.68 2.08
N HIS A 107 15.88 -3.69 2.28
CA HIS A 107 15.66 -3.03 3.58
C HIS A 107 14.24 -3.25 4.15
N ILE A 108 13.55 -4.33 3.76
CA ILE A 108 12.17 -4.59 4.19
C ILE A 108 12.01 -4.67 5.71
N GLU A 109 12.99 -5.24 6.41
CA GLU A 109 12.96 -5.33 7.89
C GLU A 109 13.09 -3.97 8.57
N GLN A 110 13.89 -3.07 8.01
CA GLN A 110 13.98 -1.70 8.52
C GLN A 110 12.69 -0.94 8.26
N LEU A 111 12.06 -1.15 7.10
CA LEU A 111 10.75 -0.58 6.80
C LEU A 111 9.67 -1.11 7.74
N ARG A 112 9.66 -2.43 7.99
CA ARG A 112 8.76 -3.09 8.94
C ARG A 112 8.87 -2.46 10.32
N ALA A 113 10.10 -2.39 10.86
CA ALA A 113 10.35 -1.80 12.16
C ALA A 113 9.84 -0.35 12.26
N TRP A 114 10.01 0.42 11.19
CA TRP A 114 9.52 1.80 11.10
C TRP A 114 7.99 1.90 11.06
N LEU A 115 7.31 1.02 10.31
CA LEU A 115 5.84 0.97 10.21
C LEU A 115 5.17 0.50 11.50
N THR A 116 5.89 -0.27 12.32
CA THR A 116 5.43 -0.76 13.63
C THR A 116 5.87 0.16 14.78
N ALA A 117 6.58 1.25 14.49
CA ALA A 117 7.01 2.22 15.49
C ALA A 117 6.00 3.38 15.60
N SER A 118 6.09 4.13 16.71
CA SER A 118 5.28 5.33 16.91
C SER A 118 5.53 6.37 15.81
N PRO A 119 4.47 7.03 15.26
CA PRO A 119 3.06 6.97 15.66
C PRO A 119 2.20 5.97 14.88
N TYR A 120 2.80 5.09 14.08
CA TYR A 120 2.08 4.18 13.18
C TYR A 120 1.62 2.90 13.86
N ASP A 121 2.26 2.52 14.97
CA ASP A 121 1.88 1.43 15.86
C ASP A 121 0.38 1.44 16.27
N VAL A 122 -0.19 2.63 16.43
CA VAL A 122 -1.61 2.83 16.80
C VAL A 122 -2.53 3.12 15.60
N LEU A 123 -1.99 3.12 14.37
CA LEU A 123 -2.72 3.43 13.15
C LEU A 123 -2.74 2.27 12.16
N LEU A 124 -1.69 1.45 12.13
CA LEU A 124 -1.46 0.39 11.16
C LEU A 124 -1.43 -0.97 11.87
N ALA A 125 -2.08 -1.95 11.27
CA ALA A 125 -1.98 -3.36 11.67
C ALA A 125 -1.24 -4.12 10.59
N LEU A 126 0.04 -4.38 10.81
CA LEU A 126 0.86 -5.13 9.86
C LEU A 126 0.35 -6.57 9.74
N GLN A 127 0.03 -6.99 8.52
CA GLN A 127 -0.46 -8.32 8.18
C GLN A 127 0.65 -9.19 7.60
N ALA A 128 0.33 -10.44 7.28
CA ALA A 128 1.23 -11.32 6.55
C ALA A 128 1.62 -10.70 5.20
N ASP A 129 2.92 -10.77 4.89
CA ASP A 129 3.48 -10.28 3.64
C ASP A 129 3.11 -11.17 2.46
N ILE A 130 3.06 -10.57 1.27
CA ILE A 130 2.96 -11.30 0.01
C ILE A 130 4.34 -11.28 -0.65
N VAL A 131 5.00 -12.42 -0.68
CA VAL A 131 6.32 -12.58 -1.30
C VAL A 131 6.16 -13.41 -2.57
N LEU A 132 6.63 -12.86 -3.70
CA LEU A 132 6.64 -13.55 -4.98
C LEU A 132 8.04 -14.14 -5.24
N SER A 133 8.06 -15.41 -5.64
CA SER A 133 9.24 -16.16 -6.08
C SER A 133 9.61 -15.88 -7.53
#